data_AF-A0A165XM61-F1
#
_entry.id   AF-A0A165XM61-F1
#
_cell.length_a   1.000
_cell.length_b   1.000
_cell.length_c   1.000
_cell.angle_alpha   90.00
_cell.angle_beta   90.00
_cell.angle_gamma   90.00
#
_symmetry.space_group_name_H-M   'P 1'
#
loop_
_entity.id
_entity.type
_entity.pdbx_description
1 polymer ?
#
loop_
_entity_poly.entity_id
_entity_poly.type
_entity_poly.pdbx_seq_one_letter_code
_entity_poly.pdbx_strand_id
1 'polypeptide(L)'
;MEPHERLRTARFNAGFKTATAAAKSLGVNVSTYSSHENGSRAFGHEEAAHYARRFKTSPQFLLYGEGRSPDDAKPDADDLTHSLLGEMANNSDRPQTDKLDLELFLKSFEEGIRLEEQILDGRGSIRDLSIIVENIYNAAKKKKTDK
;
A
#
# COMPACT_ATOMS: atom_id res chain seq x y z
N MET A 1 12.08 -13.18 13.87
CA MET A 1 11.03 -13.70 12.98
C MET A 1 11.56 -14.98 12.35
N GLU A 2 10.88 -16.10 12.53
CA GLU A 2 11.24 -17.40 11.99
C GLU A 2 10.90 -17.53 10.50
N PRO A 3 11.45 -18.52 9.75
CA PRO A 3 11.17 -18.68 8.31
C PRO A 3 9.68 -18.75 7.95
N HIS A 4 8.88 -19.46 8.75
CA HIS A 4 7.45 -19.62 8.54
C HIS A 4 6.68 -18.29 8.74
N GLU A 5 7.10 -17.48 9.71
CA GLU A 5 6.54 -16.14 9.93
C GLU A 5 6.90 -15.19 8.78
N ARG A 6 8.15 -15.23 8.28
CA ARG A 6 8.57 -14.44 7.10
C ARG A 6 7.80 -14.84 5.86
N LEU A 7 7.56 -16.13 5.67
CA LEU A 7 6.72 -16.66 4.57
C LEU A 7 5.29 -16.13 4.66
N ARG A 8 4.70 -16.13 5.86
CA ARG A 8 3.37 -15.58 6.11
C ARG A 8 3.30 -14.09 5.82
N THR A 9 4.30 -13.32 6.25
CA THR A 9 4.41 -11.88 5.97
C THR A 9 4.52 -11.61 4.47
N ALA A 10 5.40 -12.33 3.78
CA ALA A 10 5.56 -12.22 2.32
C ALA A 10 4.26 -12.53 1.57
N ARG A 11 3.51 -13.55 2.00
CA ARG A 11 2.20 -13.87 1.44
C ARG A 11 1.22 -12.70 1.55
N PHE A 12 1.11 -12.10 2.74
CA PHE A 12 0.18 -10.99 2.96
C PHE A 12 0.57 -9.76 2.16
N ASN A 13 1.85 -9.41 2.12
CA ASN A 13 2.36 -8.28 1.32
C ASN A 13 2.17 -8.50 -0.19
N ALA A 14 2.19 -9.75 -0.65
CA ALA A 14 1.85 -10.12 -2.02
C ALA A 14 0.34 -10.11 -2.33
N GLY A 15 -0.52 -9.75 -1.36
CA GLY A 15 -1.97 -9.59 -1.54
C GLY A 15 -2.79 -10.87 -1.37
N PHE A 16 -2.18 -11.99 -0.95
CA PHE A 16 -2.92 -13.23 -0.72
C PHE A 16 -3.47 -13.28 0.71
N LYS A 17 -4.80 -13.25 0.86
CA LYS A 17 -5.47 -13.26 2.17
C LYS A 17 -5.39 -14.61 2.90
N THR A 18 -5.25 -15.72 2.16
CA THR A 18 -5.26 -17.07 2.73
C THR A 18 -4.13 -17.93 2.17
N ALA A 19 -3.66 -18.89 2.97
CA ALA A 19 -2.67 -19.89 2.55
C ALA A 19 -3.17 -20.71 1.35
N THR A 20 -4.46 -21.04 1.30
CA THR A 20 -5.09 -21.72 0.16
C THR A 20 -4.99 -20.90 -1.13
N ALA A 21 -5.25 -19.59 -1.08
CA ALA A 21 -5.14 -18.73 -2.25
C ALA A 21 -3.69 -18.64 -2.75
N ALA A 22 -2.73 -18.53 -1.84
CA ALA A 22 -1.32 -18.53 -2.16
C ALA A 22 -0.87 -19.85 -2.79
N ALA A 23 -1.23 -20.98 -2.19
CA ALA A 23 -0.89 -22.31 -2.69
C ALA A 23 -1.43 -22.56 -4.10
N LYS A 24 -2.71 -22.21 -4.35
CA LYS A 24 -3.32 -22.28 -5.69
C LYS A 24 -2.55 -21.42 -6.69
N SER A 25 -2.15 -20.21 -6.29
CA SER A 25 -1.42 -19.31 -7.16
C SER A 25 0.02 -19.74 -7.43
N LEU A 26 0.62 -20.50 -6.51
CA LEU A 26 1.94 -21.11 -6.64
C LEU A 26 1.90 -22.43 -7.43
N GLY A 27 0.71 -23.00 -7.69
CA GLY A 27 0.60 -24.33 -8.28
C GLY A 27 1.11 -25.45 -7.35
N VAL A 28 1.12 -25.23 -6.03
CA VAL A 28 1.56 -26.22 -5.03
C VAL A 28 0.38 -26.77 -4.25
N ASN A 29 0.55 -27.96 -3.66
CA ASN A 29 -0.46 -28.53 -2.78
C ASN A 29 -0.71 -27.62 -1.56
N VAL A 30 -1.99 -27.39 -1.23
CA VAL A 30 -2.41 -26.53 -0.12
C VAL A 30 -1.86 -27.02 1.22
N SER A 31 -1.87 -28.33 1.47
CA SER A 31 -1.34 -28.92 2.70
C SER A 31 0.17 -28.71 2.82
N THR A 32 0.91 -28.85 1.72
CA THR A 32 2.36 -28.62 1.70
C THR A 32 2.69 -27.17 2.05
N TYR A 33 2.08 -26.21 1.34
CA TYR A 33 2.30 -24.79 1.62
C TYR A 33 1.88 -24.42 3.05
N SER A 34 0.73 -24.92 3.51
CA SER A 34 0.22 -24.62 4.86
C SER A 34 1.15 -25.18 5.95
N SER A 35 1.75 -26.35 5.73
CA SER A 35 2.72 -26.94 6.66
C SER A 35 4.01 -26.11 6.77
N HIS A 36 4.41 -25.45 5.68
CA HIS A 36 5.56 -24.53 5.68
C HIS A 36 5.22 -23.21 6.36
N GLU A 37 4.06 -22.62 6.05
CA GLU A 37 3.65 -21.32 6.62
C GLU A 37 3.29 -21.40 8.11
N ASN A 38 2.73 -22.53 8.57
CA ASN A 38 2.39 -22.72 9.98
C ASN A 38 3.56 -23.25 10.83
N GLY A 39 4.74 -23.48 10.22
CA GLY A 39 5.94 -23.96 10.92
C GLY A 39 5.93 -25.46 11.27
N SER A 40 4.94 -26.24 10.83
CA SER A 40 4.91 -27.70 11.06
C SER A 40 6.02 -28.43 10.31
N ARG A 41 6.47 -27.88 9.17
CA ARG A 41 7.60 -28.36 8.38
C ARG A 41 8.47 -27.18 7.95
N ALA A 42 9.78 -27.35 8.03
CA ALA A 42 10.72 -26.41 7.43
C ALA A 42 10.67 -26.52 5.89
N PHE A 43 10.99 -25.44 5.21
CA PHE A 43 11.14 -25.38 3.75
C PHE A 43 12.59 -25.05 3.39
N GLY A 44 13.07 -25.60 2.28
CA GLY A 44 14.44 -25.46 1.83
C GLY A 44 14.63 -24.35 0.80
N HIS A 45 15.80 -24.34 0.17
CA HIS A 45 16.18 -23.36 -0.84
C HIS A 45 15.26 -23.37 -2.07
N GLU A 46 14.89 -24.54 -2.57
CA GLU A 46 14.02 -24.70 -3.73
C GLU A 46 12.61 -24.14 -3.47
N GLU A 47 12.02 -24.47 -2.33
CA GLU A 47 10.72 -23.93 -1.94
C GLU A 47 10.80 -22.42 -1.71
N ALA A 48 11.84 -21.94 -1.03
CA ALA A 48 12.07 -20.52 -0.81
C ALA A 48 12.18 -19.76 -2.14
N ALA A 49 12.92 -20.30 -3.11
CA ALA A 49 13.03 -19.74 -4.45
C ALA A 49 11.68 -19.68 -5.16
N HIS A 50 10.88 -20.74 -5.04
CA HIS A 50 9.55 -20.78 -5.64
C HIS A 50 8.60 -19.75 -5.02
N TYR A 51 8.56 -19.66 -3.69
CA TYR A 51 7.71 -18.71 -2.97
C TYR A 51 8.14 -17.26 -3.22
N ALA A 52 9.45 -16.99 -3.17
CA ALA A 52 10.02 -15.67 -3.34
C ALA A 52 9.64 -15.03 -4.68
N ARG A 53 9.70 -15.80 -5.78
CA ARG A 53 9.27 -15.34 -7.12
C ARG A 53 7.82 -14.86 -7.11
N ARG A 54 6.93 -15.61 -6.47
CA ARG A 54 5.50 -15.24 -6.47
C ARG A 54 5.19 -14.09 -5.53
N PHE A 55 5.90 -14.01 -4.41
CA PHE A 55 5.66 -13.01 -3.37
C PHE A 55 6.53 -11.76 -3.48
N LYS A 56 7.27 -11.61 -4.60
CA LYS A 56 8.11 -10.46 -4.89
C LYS A 56 9.13 -10.16 -3.78
N THR A 57 9.72 -11.20 -3.20
CA THR A 57 10.75 -11.12 -2.16
C THR A 57 11.96 -11.94 -2.58
N SER A 58 12.95 -12.11 -1.69
CA SER A 58 14.13 -12.96 -1.94
C SER A 58 14.07 -14.28 -1.15
N PRO A 59 14.70 -15.36 -1.67
CA PRO A 59 14.86 -16.61 -0.93
C PRO A 59 15.65 -16.42 0.37
N GLN A 60 16.66 -15.53 0.34
CA GLN A 60 17.46 -15.14 1.49
C GLN A 60 16.59 -14.51 2.58
N PHE A 61 15.61 -13.68 2.19
CA PHE A 61 14.70 -13.09 3.16
C PHE A 61 13.84 -14.18 3.79
N LEU A 62 13.29 -15.09 2.99
CA LEU A 62 12.46 -16.18 3.52
C LEU A 62 13.24 -17.10 4.47
N LEU A 63 14.49 -17.46 4.14
CA LEU A 63 15.28 -18.43 4.90
C LEU A 63 16.07 -17.83 6.06
N TYR A 64 16.57 -16.61 5.93
CA TYR A 64 17.51 -16.00 6.87
C TYR A 64 17.09 -14.61 7.34
N GLY A 65 16.10 -13.99 6.70
CA GLY A 65 15.69 -12.62 7.02
C GLY A 65 16.61 -11.55 6.41
N GLU A 66 17.44 -11.93 5.45
CA GLU A 66 18.41 -11.04 4.78
C GLU A 66 18.01 -10.77 3.32
N GLY A 67 18.52 -9.68 2.73
CA GLY A 67 18.24 -9.34 1.34
C GLY A 67 16.85 -8.72 1.13
N ARG A 68 16.34 -8.77 -0.11
CA ARG A 68 15.10 -8.08 -0.51
C ARG A 68 13.90 -8.61 0.28
N SER A 69 13.37 -7.78 1.16
CA SER A 69 12.12 -8.01 1.88
C SER A 69 10.91 -7.71 0.97
N PRO A 70 9.71 -8.18 1.33
CA PRO A 70 8.51 -7.87 0.56
C PRO A 70 8.14 -6.38 0.61
N ASP A 71 8.61 -5.64 1.62
CA ASP A 71 8.37 -4.20 1.77
C ASP A 71 9.24 -3.38 0.79
N ASP A 72 10.41 -3.93 0.41
CA ASP A 72 11.27 -3.39 -0.65
C ASP A 72 10.67 -3.63 -2.06
N ALA A 73 9.54 -4.32 -2.15
CA ALA A 73 8.79 -4.55 -3.38
C ALA A 73 7.49 -3.74 -3.45
N LYS A 74 7.38 -2.64 -2.67
CA LYS A 74 6.49 -1.55 -3.05
C LYS A 74 6.67 -1.31 -4.55
N PRO A 75 5.58 -1.20 -5.33
CA PRO A 75 5.71 -0.85 -6.75
C PRO A 75 6.61 0.36 -6.77
N ASP A 76 7.63 0.36 -7.64
CA ASP A 76 8.53 1.48 -7.82
C ASP A 76 7.65 2.72 -7.83
N ALA A 77 7.62 3.43 -6.70
CA ALA A 77 6.69 4.53 -6.54
C ALA A 77 7.04 5.50 -7.65
N ASP A 78 8.32 5.63 -7.98
CA ASP A 78 8.84 6.31 -9.15
C ASP A 78 8.17 5.87 -10.47
N ASP A 79 7.97 4.59 -10.76
CA ASP A 79 7.44 4.15 -12.07
C ASP A 79 5.93 4.41 -12.20
N LEU A 80 5.16 4.16 -11.12
CA LEU A 80 3.74 4.51 -11.09
C LEU A 80 3.55 6.04 -11.01
N THR A 81 4.39 6.75 -10.27
CA THR A 81 4.32 8.21 -10.10
C THR A 81 4.79 8.92 -11.35
N HIS A 82 5.81 8.42 -12.07
CA HIS A 82 6.25 8.94 -13.37
C HIS A 82 5.24 8.64 -14.47
N SER A 83 4.61 7.46 -14.48
CA SER A 83 3.51 7.15 -15.41
C SER A 83 2.29 8.03 -15.14
N LEU A 84 1.92 8.21 -13.86
CA LEU A 84 0.78 9.05 -13.48
C LEU A 84 1.07 10.54 -13.75
N LEU A 85 2.29 11.04 -13.46
CA LEU A 85 2.68 12.41 -13.82
C LEU A 85 2.72 12.59 -15.35
N GLY A 86 3.22 11.59 -16.09
CA GLY A 86 3.26 11.61 -17.55
C GLY A 86 1.87 11.64 -18.17
N GLU A 87 0.94 10.84 -17.65
CA GLU A 87 -0.47 10.86 -18.02
C GLU A 87 -1.14 12.19 -17.64
N MET A 88 -0.90 12.71 -16.43
CA MET A 88 -1.45 13.99 -15.97
C MET A 88 -0.88 15.21 -16.71
N ALA A 89 0.36 15.14 -17.19
CA ALA A 89 1.00 16.18 -17.99
C ALA A 89 0.51 16.17 -19.45
N ASN A 90 0.16 15.00 -19.97
CA ASN A 90 -0.31 14.82 -21.35
C ASN A 90 -1.84 14.85 -21.48
N ASN A 91 -2.58 14.73 -20.38
CA ASN A 91 -4.03 14.88 -20.39
C ASN A 91 -4.41 16.36 -20.46
N SER A 92 -5.07 16.76 -21.54
CA SER A 92 -5.63 18.10 -21.70
C SER A 92 -6.73 18.42 -20.68
N ASP A 93 -7.25 17.38 -20.00
CA ASP A 93 -8.11 17.46 -18.80
C ASP A 93 -7.28 17.45 -17.50
N ARG A 94 -6.11 18.10 -17.48
CA ARG A 94 -5.52 18.53 -16.19
C ARG A 94 -6.66 19.22 -15.43
N PRO A 95 -7.03 18.80 -14.20
CA PRO A 95 -8.06 19.49 -13.45
C PRO A 95 -7.61 20.94 -13.43
N GLN A 96 -8.40 21.81 -14.08
CA GLN A 96 -8.03 23.19 -14.33
C GLN A 96 -7.52 23.75 -13.01
N THR A 97 -6.21 23.94 -12.89
CA THR A 97 -5.60 24.62 -11.74
C THR A 97 -6.20 26.00 -11.58
N ASP A 98 -6.83 26.51 -12.65
CA ASP A 98 -7.58 27.75 -12.74
C ASP A 98 -8.97 27.69 -12.08
N LYS A 99 -9.47 26.50 -11.66
CA LYS A 99 -10.73 26.31 -10.91
C LYS A 99 -10.54 25.86 -9.45
N LEU A 100 -9.31 25.52 -9.06
CA LEU A 100 -8.99 25.23 -7.67
C LEU A 100 -8.54 26.53 -7.00
N ASP A 101 -9.29 26.96 -5.99
CA ASP A 101 -8.86 28.06 -5.14
C ASP A 101 -7.73 27.53 -4.23
N LEU A 102 -6.50 27.64 -4.71
CA LEU A 102 -5.32 27.04 -4.08
C LEU A 102 -5.14 27.52 -2.64
N GLU A 103 -5.37 28.81 -2.38
CA GLU A 103 -5.27 29.38 -1.04
C GLU A 103 -6.33 28.77 -0.11
N LEU A 104 -7.56 28.63 -0.59
CA LEU A 104 -8.65 28.01 0.16
C LEU A 104 -8.40 26.52 0.42
N PHE A 105 -7.85 25.81 -0.57
CA PHE A 105 -7.48 24.40 -0.44
C PHE A 105 -6.38 24.19 0.60
N LEU A 106 -5.30 24.98 0.56
CA LEU A 106 -4.22 24.88 1.55
C LEU A 106 -4.72 25.14 2.97
N LYS A 107 -5.57 26.16 3.16
CA LYS A 107 -6.23 26.41 4.46
C LYS A 107 -7.11 25.24 4.91
N SER A 108 -7.81 24.61 3.97
CA SER A 108 -8.64 23.42 4.27
C SER A 108 -7.79 22.22 4.65
N PHE A 109 -6.59 22.11 4.06
CA PHE A 109 -5.62 21.05 4.36
C PHE A 109 -5.02 21.21 5.76
N GLU A 110 -4.57 22.42 6.11
CA GLU A 110 -4.08 22.74 7.46
C GLU A 110 -5.14 22.44 8.53
N GLU A 111 -6.39 22.85 8.28
CA GLU A 111 -7.48 22.60 9.23
C GLU A 111 -7.87 21.11 9.28
N GLY A 112 -7.76 20.40 8.17
CA GLY A 112 -7.99 18.95 8.14
C GLY A 112 -6.97 18.18 8.97
N ILE A 113 -5.68 18.54 8.87
CA ILE A 113 -4.62 17.96 9.73
C ILE A 113 -4.92 18.24 11.20
N ARG A 114 -5.27 19.48 11.53
CA ARG A 114 -5.56 19.89 12.90
C ARG A 114 -6.75 19.11 13.49
N LEU A 115 -7.83 18.95 12.72
CA LEU A 115 -9.01 18.21 13.16
C LEU A 115 -8.72 16.72 13.31
N GLU A 116 -7.93 16.15 12.40
CA GLU A 116 -7.49 14.77 12.49
C GLU A 116 -6.70 14.52 13.79
N GLU A 117 -5.73 15.38 14.10
CA GLU A 117 -4.93 15.31 15.34
C GLU A 117 -5.80 15.44 16.60
N GLN A 118 -6.83 16.29 16.58
CA GLN A 118 -7.75 16.48 17.71
C GLN A 118 -8.73 15.31 17.90
N ILE A 119 -9.13 14.64 16.82
CA ILE A 119 -10.12 13.55 16.86
C ILE A 119 -9.44 12.21 17.16
N LEU A 120 -8.20 12.00 16.72
CA LEU A 120 -7.60 10.66 16.67
C LEU A 120 -6.45 10.40 17.64
N ASP A 121 -6.11 11.29 18.57
CA ASP A 121 -4.94 11.12 19.47
C ASP A 121 -3.65 10.76 18.69
N GLY A 122 -3.56 11.25 17.45
CA GLY A 122 -2.56 10.83 16.45
C GLY A 122 -3.01 11.12 15.01
N ARG A 123 -2.17 10.78 14.02
CA ARG A 123 -2.53 10.90 12.59
C ARG A 123 -3.32 9.68 12.13
N GLY A 124 -4.48 9.92 11.53
CA GLY A 124 -5.33 8.90 10.91
C GLY A 124 -4.77 8.41 9.57
N SER A 125 -5.61 7.69 8.81
CA SER A 125 -5.21 7.25 7.47
C SER A 125 -5.24 8.43 6.49
N ILE A 126 -4.34 8.43 5.50
CA ILE A 126 -4.34 9.45 4.41
C ILE A 126 -5.73 9.57 3.75
N ARG A 127 -6.48 8.47 3.71
CA ARG A 127 -7.84 8.45 3.19
C ARG A 127 -8.79 9.29 4.03
N ASP A 128 -8.74 9.16 5.35
CA ASP A 128 -9.59 9.92 6.27
C ASP A 128 -9.26 11.41 6.21
N LEU A 129 -7.96 11.76 6.22
CA LEU A 129 -7.51 13.13 6.00
C LEU A 129 -8.04 13.68 4.67
N SER A 130 -7.96 12.92 3.58
CA SER A 130 -8.44 13.40 2.26
C SER A 130 -9.93 13.74 2.28
N ILE A 131 -10.75 12.93 2.96
CA ILE A 131 -12.19 13.15 3.09
C ILE A 131 -12.46 14.41 3.92
N ILE A 132 -11.75 14.58 5.03
CA ILE A 132 -11.88 15.76 5.90
C ILE A 132 -11.54 17.04 5.12
N VAL A 133 -10.40 17.05 4.45
CA VAL A 133 -9.94 18.21 3.66
C VAL A 133 -10.92 18.54 2.54
N GLU A 134 -11.40 17.54 1.80
CA GLU A 134 -12.37 17.73 0.72
C GLU A 134 -13.67 18.36 1.24
N ASN A 135 -14.18 17.86 2.37
CA ASN A 135 -15.39 18.40 3.00
C ASN A 135 -15.22 19.86 3.44
N ILE A 136 -14.09 20.19 4.08
CA ILE A 136 -13.78 21.56 4.52
C ILE A 136 -13.69 22.49 3.32
N TYR A 137 -12.96 22.08 2.27
CA TYR A 137 -12.79 22.86 1.06
C TYR A 137 -14.12 23.14 0.36
N ASN A 138 -14.96 22.11 0.17
CA ASN A 138 -16.27 22.26 -0.47
C ASN A 138 -17.21 23.15 0.35
N ALA A 139 -17.22 23.02 1.69
CA ALA A 139 -18.01 23.88 2.57
C ALA A 139 -17.55 25.35 2.52
N ALA A 140 -16.24 25.59 2.51
CA ALA A 140 -15.67 26.93 2.45
C ALA A 140 -15.90 27.58 1.08
N LYS A 141 -15.77 26.79 -0.01
CA LYS A 141 -16.06 27.23 -1.37
C LYS A 141 -17.52 27.66 -1.53
N LYS A 142 -18.47 26.87 -1.01
CA LYS A 142 -19.90 27.21 -1.03
C LYS A 142 -20.19 28.52 -0.29
N LYS A 143 -19.60 28.72 0.89
CA LYS A 143 -19.72 29.99 1.64
C LYS A 143 -19.15 31.20 0.89
N LYS A 144 -18.12 31.01 0.06
CA LYS A 144 -17.51 32.07 -0.74
C LYS A 144 -18.36 32.44 -1.96
N THR A 145 -19.09 31.47 -2.54
CA THR A 145 -20.00 31.72 -3.68
C THR A 145 -21.35 32.30 -3.28
N ASP A 146 -21.78 32.07 -2.04
CA ASP A 146 -23.05 32.56 -1.49
C ASP A 146 -22.96 34.00 -0.92
N LYS A 147 -21.79 34.65 -1.00
CA LYS A 147 -21.52 36.05 -0.60
C LYS A 147 -21.37 36.95 -1.81
#